data_AF-A0A9E3DP42-F1
#
_entry.id   AF-A0A9E3DP42-F1
#
_cell.length_a   1.000
_cell.length_b   1.000
_cell.length_c   1.000
_cell.angle_alpha   90.00
_cell.angle_beta   90.00
_cell.angle_gamma   90.00
#
_symmetry.space_group_name_H-M   'P 1'
#
loop_
_entity.id
_entity.type
_entity.pdbx_description
1 polymer ?
#
loop_
_entity_poly.entity_id
_entity_poly.type
_entity_poly.pdbx_seq_one_letter_code
_entity_poly.pdbx_strand_id
1 'polypeptide(L)'
;QGDPASYPAAYPGVIAVAAVDRYGRRAAFSTSRWYAAVGAPGVDVVIVDPDRQYYEGWGTSAAAAYVSGTVALIRSAYPRLAPAQVKQVLERTATDSPPGGRNDDVGSGMIDPVAALQAAAKLMPQPEVPVPASYTQQYFGSGSQAAHAQESPGIGISIGIGTGAWIGPGCAIAGAVLILIAAVVRLRLRRTGGP
;
A
#
# COMPACT_ATOMS: atom_id res chain seq x y z
N GLN A 1 23.94 4.66 9.14
CA GLN A 1 22.66 4.38 9.84
C GLN A 1 21.71 3.81 8.79
N GLY A 2 21.06 2.67 9.05
CA GLY A 2 20.14 2.06 8.08
C GLY A 2 18.71 2.61 8.23
N ASP A 3 17.97 2.71 7.14
CA ASP A 3 16.61 3.28 7.06
C ASP A 3 15.62 2.54 7.98
N PRO A 4 14.77 3.14 8.82
CA PRO A 4 13.86 2.37 9.67
C PRO A 4 13.01 1.34 8.90
N ALA A 5 12.61 0.25 9.58
CA ALA A 5 11.71 -0.73 8.98
C ALA A 5 10.40 -0.05 8.57
N SER A 6 9.97 -0.27 7.33
CA SER A 6 8.76 0.35 6.78
C SER A 6 7.62 -0.66 6.79
N TYR A 7 6.54 -0.33 7.49
CA TYR A 7 5.31 -1.11 7.48
C TYR A 7 4.31 -0.47 6.51
N PRO A 8 3.57 -1.26 5.70
CA PRO A 8 3.39 -2.70 5.78
C PRO A 8 4.46 -3.55 5.06
N ALA A 9 5.43 -2.96 4.37
CA ALA A 9 6.41 -3.69 3.57
C ALA A 9 7.21 -4.75 4.35
N ALA A 10 7.47 -4.50 5.64
CA ALA A 10 8.18 -5.40 6.53
C ALA A 10 7.33 -6.56 7.09
N TYR A 11 6.02 -6.65 6.77
CA TYR A 11 5.21 -7.77 7.22
C TYR A 11 5.56 -9.07 6.47
N PRO A 12 5.65 -10.21 7.17
CA PRO A 12 5.78 -11.51 6.52
C PRO A 12 4.66 -11.73 5.50
N GLY A 13 5.02 -12.31 4.36
CA GLY A 13 4.09 -12.54 3.24
C GLY A 13 3.95 -11.36 2.27
N VAL A 14 4.31 -10.13 2.67
CA VAL A 14 4.31 -8.99 1.75
C VAL A 14 5.46 -9.13 0.74
N ILE A 15 5.20 -8.72 -0.49
CA ILE A 15 6.21 -8.59 -1.54
C ILE A 15 6.72 -7.15 -1.47
N ALA A 16 7.80 -6.92 -0.70
CA ALA A 16 8.43 -5.62 -0.63
C ALA A 16 9.27 -5.36 -1.88
N VAL A 17 9.09 -4.20 -2.49
CA VAL A 17 9.70 -3.87 -3.79
C VAL A 17 10.71 -2.75 -3.62
N ALA A 18 11.94 -3.00 -4.05
CA ALA A 18 12.98 -1.97 -4.17
C ALA A 18 12.84 -1.25 -5.52
N ALA A 19 13.10 0.06 -5.54
CA ALA A 19 13.22 0.80 -6.79
C ALA A 19 14.65 0.63 -7.34
N VAL A 20 14.75 0.24 -8.61
CA VAL A 20 16.01 0.17 -9.35
C VAL A 20 16.00 1.12 -10.55
N ASP A 21 17.21 1.49 -11.00
CA ASP A 21 17.41 2.18 -12.27
C ASP A 21 17.39 1.20 -13.46
N ARG A 22 17.54 1.74 -14.67
CA ARG A 22 17.58 0.96 -15.93
C ARG A 22 18.71 -0.07 -16.01
N TYR A 23 19.69 -0.03 -15.10
CA TYR A 23 20.82 -0.94 -15.01
C TYR A 23 20.64 -1.96 -13.86
N GLY A 24 19.46 -2.04 -13.25
CA GLY A 24 19.19 -2.93 -12.12
C GLY A 24 19.83 -2.49 -10.81
N ARG A 25 20.40 -1.28 -10.74
CA ARG A 25 21.04 -0.78 -9.51
C ARG A 25 20.00 -0.11 -8.62
N ARG A 26 20.10 -0.30 -7.30
CA ARG A 26 19.20 0.34 -6.33
C ARG A 26 19.20 1.86 -6.52
N ALA A 27 18.00 2.43 -6.64
CA ALA A 27 17.80 3.87 -6.65
C ALA A 27 18.20 4.46 -5.29
N ALA A 28 18.88 5.61 -5.26
CA ALA A 28 19.42 6.18 -4.03
C ALA A 28 18.36 6.37 -2.92
N PHE A 29 17.12 6.74 -3.31
CA PHE A 29 15.98 6.92 -2.40
C PHE A 29 15.31 5.61 -1.94
N SER A 30 15.60 4.47 -2.58
CA SER A 30 14.95 3.21 -2.26
C SER A 30 15.46 2.68 -0.93
N THR A 31 14.58 2.37 0.01
CA THR A 31 14.96 1.77 1.28
C THR A 31 15.70 0.45 1.07
N SER A 32 16.84 0.27 1.73
CA SER A 32 17.63 -0.97 1.70
C SER A 32 17.43 -1.75 3.00
N ARG A 33 16.77 -2.90 2.91
CA ARG A 33 16.42 -3.74 4.07
C ARG A 33 16.25 -5.22 3.76
N TRP A 34 16.51 -6.03 4.77
CA TRP A 34 16.39 -7.50 4.76
C TRP A 34 15.08 -8.05 4.20
N TYR A 35 13.98 -7.29 4.25
CA TYR A 35 12.67 -7.72 3.75
C TYR A 35 12.44 -7.44 2.25
N ALA A 36 13.35 -6.73 1.54
CA ALA A 36 13.26 -6.50 0.10
C ALA A 36 13.17 -7.84 -0.66
N ALA A 37 12.07 -8.07 -1.37
CA ALA A 37 11.83 -9.33 -2.09
C ALA A 37 12.44 -9.27 -3.49
N VAL A 38 12.13 -8.22 -4.24
CA VAL A 38 12.57 -8.00 -5.63
C VAL A 38 12.74 -6.51 -5.90
N GLY A 39 13.51 -6.18 -6.93
CA GLY A 39 13.61 -4.85 -7.51
C GLY A 39 12.70 -4.68 -8.72
N ALA A 40 12.26 -3.45 -8.99
CA ALA A 40 11.57 -3.10 -10.23
C ALA A 40 11.91 -1.66 -10.65
N PRO A 41 11.74 -1.32 -11.94
CA PRO A 41 12.01 0.04 -12.42
C PRO A 41 11.26 1.09 -11.61
N GLY A 42 12.02 2.00 -11.00
CA GLY A 42 11.48 3.08 -10.18
C GLY A 42 12.19 4.42 -10.40
N VAL A 43 13.13 4.48 -11.34
CA VAL A 43 13.81 5.71 -11.79
C VAL A 43 13.47 5.90 -13.26
N ASP A 44 13.24 7.13 -13.69
CA ASP A 44 12.98 7.48 -15.09
C ASP A 44 11.76 6.73 -15.67
N VAL A 45 10.70 6.57 -14.86
CA VAL A 45 9.49 5.83 -15.23
C VAL A 45 8.46 6.79 -15.81
N VAL A 46 7.96 6.51 -17.01
CA VAL A 46 6.86 7.27 -17.61
C VAL A 46 5.55 6.97 -16.87
N ILE A 47 4.92 7.99 -16.29
CA ILE A 47 3.68 7.91 -15.51
C ILE A 47 2.63 8.83 -16.12
N VAL A 48 1.36 8.44 -16.01
CA VAL A 48 0.21 9.24 -16.45
C VAL A 48 -0.06 10.36 -15.44
N ASP A 49 -0.14 11.58 -15.94
CA ASP A 49 -0.58 12.76 -15.21
C ASP A 49 -2.12 12.91 -15.32
N PRO A 50 -2.83 13.32 -14.26
CA PRO A 50 -4.26 13.69 -14.31
C PRO A 50 -4.66 14.55 -15.51
N ASP A 51 -3.79 15.42 -16.01
CA ASP A 51 -4.07 16.33 -17.13
C ASP A 51 -3.94 15.68 -18.52
N ARG A 52 -4.08 14.34 -18.60
CA ARG A 52 -3.87 13.51 -19.81
C ARG A 52 -2.47 13.65 -20.40
N GLN A 53 -1.51 14.08 -19.58
CA GLN A 53 -0.11 14.18 -19.96
C GLN A 53 0.64 12.95 -19.47
N TYR A 54 1.85 12.77 -19.98
CA TYR A 54 2.81 11.82 -19.46
C TYR A 54 4.00 12.60 -18.94
N TYR A 55 4.54 12.17 -17.81
CA TYR A 55 5.79 12.71 -17.30
C TYR A 55 6.69 11.58 -16.82
N GLU A 56 7.97 11.88 -16.79
CA GLU A 56 8.99 10.98 -16.26
C GLU A 56 9.10 11.20 -14.75
N GLY A 57 8.74 10.17 -13.98
CA GLY A 57 8.72 10.18 -12.53
C GLY A 57 9.63 9.12 -11.92
N TRP A 58 9.68 9.11 -10.60
CA TRP A 58 10.49 8.19 -9.82
C TRP A 58 9.79 7.83 -8.51
N GLY A 59 10.10 6.66 -7.97
CA GLY A 59 9.61 6.24 -6.67
C GLY A 59 9.47 4.72 -6.55
N THR A 60 9.50 4.25 -5.31
CA THR A 60 9.14 2.86 -4.98
C THR A 60 7.67 2.56 -5.28
N SER A 61 6.80 3.58 -5.34
CA SER A 61 5.40 3.46 -5.79
C SER A 61 5.31 2.99 -7.25
N ALA A 62 6.14 3.52 -8.14
CA ALA A 62 6.19 3.09 -9.54
C ALA A 62 6.70 1.64 -9.65
N ALA A 63 7.78 1.32 -8.92
CA ALA A 63 8.31 -0.04 -8.83
C ALA A 63 7.26 -1.04 -8.31
N ALA A 64 6.52 -0.68 -7.25
CA ALA A 64 5.45 -1.50 -6.69
C ALA A 64 4.29 -1.71 -7.67
N ALA A 65 3.95 -0.71 -8.49
CA ALA A 65 2.94 -0.82 -9.54
C ALA A 65 3.38 -1.82 -10.64
N TYR A 66 4.65 -1.79 -11.06
CA TYR A 66 5.21 -2.76 -12.01
C TYR A 66 5.11 -4.20 -11.51
N VAL A 67 5.49 -4.45 -10.24
CA VAL A 67 5.38 -5.78 -9.63
C VAL A 67 3.92 -6.19 -9.51
N SER A 68 3.03 -5.27 -9.13
CA SER A 68 1.59 -5.53 -9.01
C SER A 68 0.96 -5.89 -10.36
N GLY A 69 1.33 -5.22 -11.45
CA GLY A 69 0.92 -5.59 -12.80
C GLY A 69 1.39 -6.98 -13.20
N THR A 70 2.64 -7.32 -12.87
CA THR A 70 3.20 -8.66 -13.12
C THR A 70 2.44 -9.75 -12.34
N VAL A 71 2.17 -9.51 -11.05
CA VAL A 71 1.36 -10.40 -10.22
C VAL A 71 -0.06 -10.56 -10.78
N ALA A 72 -0.67 -9.47 -11.26
CA ALA A 72 -1.99 -9.52 -11.87
C ALA A 72 -2.01 -10.38 -13.14
N LEU A 73 -0.99 -10.29 -14.00
CA LEU A 73 -0.86 -11.16 -15.17
C LEU A 73 -0.77 -12.64 -14.78
N ILE A 74 0.09 -12.97 -13.81
CA ILE A 74 0.24 -14.34 -13.30
C ILE A 74 -1.08 -14.86 -12.73
N ARG A 75 -1.75 -14.06 -11.88
CA ARG A 75 -3.01 -14.45 -11.23
C ARG A 75 -4.18 -14.51 -12.22
N SER A 76 -4.15 -13.74 -13.31
CA SER A 76 -5.13 -13.84 -14.39
C SER A 76 -4.97 -15.14 -15.18
N ALA A 77 -3.74 -15.56 -15.47
CA ALA A 77 -3.47 -16.80 -16.21
C ALA A 77 -3.58 -18.05 -15.32
N TYR A 78 -3.20 -17.94 -14.05
CA TYR A 78 -3.08 -19.04 -13.11
C TYR A 78 -3.75 -18.71 -11.76
N PRO A 79 -5.09 -18.57 -11.71
CA PRO A 79 -5.83 -18.06 -10.55
C PRO A 79 -5.75 -18.95 -9.30
N ARG A 80 -5.32 -20.20 -9.46
CA ARG A 80 -5.17 -21.17 -8.37
C ARG A 80 -3.77 -21.17 -7.73
N LEU A 81 -2.79 -20.43 -8.27
CA LEU A 81 -1.47 -20.35 -7.63
C LEU A 81 -1.55 -19.59 -6.32
N ALA A 82 -1.02 -20.18 -5.25
CA ALA A 82 -0.99 -19.55 -3.93
C ALA A 82 -0.10 -18.29 -3.96
N PRO A 83 -0.38 -17.26 -3.13
CA PRO A 83 0.43 -16.04 -3.07
C PRO A 83 1.92 -16.29 -2.83
N ALA A 84 2.26 -17.28 -1.99
CA ALA A 84 3.64 -17.71 -1.75
C ALA A 84 4.31 -18.25 -3.01
N GLN A 85 3.58 -19.01 -3.84
CA GLN A 85 4.11 -19.50 -5.12
C GLN A 85 4.35 -18.34 -6.09
N VAL A 86 3.45 -17.35 -6.14
CA VAL A 86 3.63 -16.16 -6.97
C VAL A 86 4.87 -15.37 -6.53
N LYS A 87 5.04 -15.13 -5.23
CA LYS A 87 6.24 -14.48 -4.68
C LYS A 87 7.51 -15.25 -5.05
N GLN A 88 7.50 -16.57 -4.87
CA GLN A 88 8.63 -17.43 -5.20
C GLN A 88 8.98 -17.41 -6.70
N VAL A 89 7.97 -17.34 -7.58
CA VAL A 89 8.18 -17.18 -9.02
C VAL A 89 8.92 -15.87 -9.30
N LEU A 90 8.43 -14.75 -8.76
CA LEU A 90 9.08 -13.45 -8.95
C LEU A 90 10.53 -13.44 -8.47
N GLU A 91 10.80 -14.00 -7.29
CA GLU A 91 12.15 -14.05 -6.71
C GLU A 91 13.09 -14.96 -7.53
N ARG A 92 12.60 -16.09 -8.05
CA ARG A 92 13.42 -17.06 -8.81
C ARG A 92 13.70 -16.64 -10.25
N THR A 93 12.84 -15.83 -10.83
CA THR A 93 12.97 -15.37 -12.22
C THR A 93 13.51 -13.94 -12.32
N ALA A 94 13.89 -13.34 -11.19
CA ALA A 94 14.52 -12.04 -11.19
C ALA A 94 15.86 -12.07 -11.96
N THR A 95 16.14 -11.01 -12.72
CA THR A 95 17.41 -10.78 -13.40
C THR A 95 18.34 -9.92 -12.55
N ASP A 96 19.61 -9.85 -12.93
CA ASP A 96 20.60 -9.01 -12.25
C ASP A 96 20.69 -9.31 -10.75
N SER A 97 20.50 -10.59 -10.39
CA SER A 97 20.56 -11.04 -9.00
C SER A 97 21.93 -10.72 -8.40
N PRO A 98 21.98 -10.19 -7.17
CA PRO A 98 23.24 -9.89 -6.51
C PRO A 98 24.01 -11.18 -6.18
N PRO A 99 25.34 -11.10 -5.94
CA PRO A 99 26.11 -12.22 -5.43
C PRO A 99 25.45 -12.86 -4.21
N GLY A 100 25.27 -14.18 -4.22
CA GLY A 100 24.52 -14.90 -3.18
C GLY A 100 23.01 -15.00 -3.42
N GLY A 101 22.50 -14.47 -4.54
CA GLY A 101 21.10 -14.63 -4.99
C GLY A 101 20.10 -13.68 -4.35
N ARG A 102 20.49 -12.94 -3.30
CA ARG A 102 19.70 -11.88 -2.68
C ARG A 102 20.59 -10.91 -1.90
N ASN A 103 20.19 -9.64 -1.84
CA ASN A 103 20.70 -8.67 -0.88
C ASN A 103 19.58 -7.74 -0.36
N ASP A 104 19.92 -6.86 0.57
CA ASP A 104 18.97 -5.91 1.17
C ASP A 104 18.61 -4.74 0.22
N ASP A 105 19.40 -4.54 -0.83
CA ASP A 105 19.26 -3.41 -1.76
C ASP A 105 18.21 -3.64 -2.85
N VAL A 106 18.21 -4.83 -3.44
CA VAL A 106 17.35 -5.19 -4.61
C VAL A 106 16.60 -6.50 -4.40
N GLY A 107 16.67 -7.10 -3.21
CA GLY A 107 16.12 -8.43 -2.97
C GLY A 107 16.81 -9.45 -3.88
N SER A 108 16.02 -10.27 -4.56
CA SER A 108 16.51 -11.27 -5.52
C SER A 108 16.96 -10.70 -6.87
N GLY A 109 16.82 -9.40 -7.11
CA GLY A 109 17.14 -8.75 -8.38
C GLY A 109 15.91 -8.11 -9.04
N MET A 110 16.08 -7.61 -10.26
CA MET A 110 15.02 -6.94 -11.02
C MET A 110 13.99 -7.95 -11.55
N ILE A 111 12.70 -7.65 -11.45
CA ILE A 111 11.66 -8.54 -11.99
C ILE A 111 11.74 -8.72 -13.51
N ASP A 112 11.52 -9.95 -13.98
CA ASP A 112 11.25 -10.28 -15.38
C ASP A 112 9.83 -10.84 -15.52
N PRO A 113 8.85 -10.04 -16.00
CA PRO A 113 7.47 -10.48 -16.13
C PRO A 113 7.28 -11.67 -17.08
N VAL A 114 8.10 -11.76 -18.13
CA VAL A 114 7.99 -12.83 -19.13
C VAL A 114 8.49 -14.14 -18.54
N ALA A 115 9.68 -14.13 -17.94
CA ALA A 115 10.23 -15.31 -17.28
C ALA A 115 9.33 -15.75 -16.10
N ALA A 116 8.79 -14.80 -15.33
CA ALA A 116 7.87 -15.08 -14.24
C ALA A 116 6.60 -15.79 -14.74
N LEU A 117 5.96 -15.30 -15.80
CA LEU A 117 4.77 -15.93 -16.37
C LEU A 117 5.06 -17.33 -16.92
N GLN A 118 6.21 -17.52 -17.58
CA GLN A 118 6.65 -18.82 -18.08
C GLN A 118 6.98 -19.81 -16.96
N ALA A 119 7.55 -19.36 -15.86
CA ALA A 119 7.83 -20.19 -14.70
C ALA A 119 6.53 -20.58 -13.97
N ALA A 120 5.59 -19.64 -13.84
CA ALA A 120 4.26 -19.90 -13.27
C ALA A 120 3.51 -21.01 -14.03
N ALA A 121 3.64 -21.06 -15.37
CA ALA A 121 3.05 -22.09 -16.21
C ALA A 121 3.47 -23.53 -15.85
N LYS A 122 4.64 -23.68 -15.23
CA LYS A 122 5.23 -24.97 -14.87
C LYS A 122 4.87 -25.42 -13.45
N LEU A 123 4.15 -24.59 -12.69
CA LEU A 123 3.79 -24.89 -11.31
C LEU A 123 2.42 -25.55 -11.22
N MET A 124 2.33 -26.52 -10.32
CA MET A 124 1.05 -27.04 -9.84
C MET A 124 0.59 -26.20 -8.64
N PRO A 125 -0.68 -25.79 -8.58
CA PRO A 125 -1.25 -25.13 -7.41
C PRO A 125 -0.98 -25.91 -6.12
N GLN A 126 -0.42 -25.23 -5.12
CA GLN A 126 -0.29 -25.78 -3.78
C GLN A 126 -1.40 -25.23 -2.88
N PRO A 127 -1.89 -26.02 -1.91
CA PRO A 127 -2.79 -25.50 -0.90
C PRO A 127 -2.16 -24.27 -0.23
N GLU A 128 -2.96 -23.22 -0.06
CA GLU A 128 -2.57 -22.13 0.80
C GLU A 128 -2.41 -22.71 2.20
N VAL A 129 -1.18 -22.84 2.68
CA VAL A 129 -0.94 -23.03 4.10
C VAL A 129 -1.16 -21.65 4.71
N PRO A 130 -2.24 -21.41 5.48
CA PRO A 130 -2.34 -20.19 6.25
C PRO A 130 -1.22 -20.29 7.27
N VAL A 131 -0.11 -19.61 7.00
CA VAL A 131 0.88 -19.35 8.03
C VAL A 131 0.36 -18.08 8.67
N PRO A 132 -0.37 -18.12 9.81
CA PRO A 132 -0.41 -16.94 10.64
C PRO A 132 1.07 -16.65 10.91
N ALA A 133 1.56 -15.53 10.38
CA ALA A 133 2.75 -14.95 10.95
C ALA A 133 2.33 -14.62 12.39
N SER A 134 2.62 -15.52 13.33
CA SER A 134 2.40 -15.29 14.74
C SER A 134 3.29 -14.12 15.11
N TYR A 135 2.73 -12.91 15.07
CA TYR A 135 3.36 -11.75 15.64
C TYR A 135 3.32 -11.98 17.15
N THR A 136 4.44 -12.39 17.73
CA THR A 136 4.61 -12.42 19.19
C THR A 136 4.53 -11.02 19.80
N GLN A 137 4.55 -9.97 18.97
CA GLN A 137 4.55 -8.59 19.40
C GLN A 137 3.40 -7.81 18.76
N GLN A 138 2.53 -7.27 19.61
CA GLN A 138 1.43 -6.41 19.25
C GLN A 138 1.99 -5.06 18.77
N TYR A 139 2.01 -4.83 17.46
CA TYR A 139 2.61 -3.63 16.85
C TYR A 139 1.58 -2.52 16.57
N PHE A 140 0.29 -2.87 16.58
CA PHE A 140 -0.81 -1.91 16.55
C PHE A 140 -1.25 -1.61 17.99
N GLY A 141 -1.51 -0.35 18.31
CA GLY A 141 -2.25 0.01 19.54
C GLY A 141 -3.60 -0.70 19.56
N SER A 142 -4.25 -0.77 20.72
CA SER A 142 -5.46 -1.59 20.98
C SER A 142 -6.66 -1.35 20.04
N GLY A 143 -6.58 -0.42 19.10
CA GLY A 143 -7.72 0.22 18.47
C GLY A 143 -8.59 0.91 19.51
N SER A 144 -9.45 1.83 19.08
CA SER A 144 -10.67 2.03 19.84
C SER A 144 -11.47 0.73 19.70
N GLN A 145 -11.64 -0.03 20.78
CA GLN A 145 -12.60 -1.12 20.78
C GLN A 145 -13.94 -0.49 20.35
N ALA A 146 -14.46 -0.89 19.18
CA ALA A 146 -15.86 -0.67 18.89
C ALA A 146 -16.60 -1.36 20.03
N ALA A 147 -17.25 -0.56 20.88
CA ALA A 147 -18.02 -1.06 22.00
C ALA A 147 -18.92 -2.17 21.47
N HIS A 148 -18.68 -3.40 21.94
CA HIS A 148 -19.54 -4.52 21.67
C HIS A 148 -20.96 -4.08 22.03
N ALA A 149 -21.86 -4.19 21.05
CA ALA A 149 -23.27 -3.96 21.23
C ALA A 149 -23.77 -4.89 22.34
N GLN A 150 -23.99 -4.31 23.52
CA GLN A 150 -24.67 -5.00 24.60
C GLN A 150 -26.15 -4.64 24.45
N GLU A 151 -26.93 -5.65 24.06
CA GLU A 151 -28.38 -5.58 23.92
C GLU A 151 -29.00 -5.00 25.19
N SER A 152 -29.90 -4.04 24.97
CA SER A 152 -30.66 -3.36 26.01
C SER A 152 -31.64 -4.31 26.71
N PRO A 153 -31.80 -4.22 28.04
CA PRO A 153 -33.09 -4.42 28.66
C PRO A 153 -33.59 -3.08 29.21
N GLY A 154 -34.77 -2.66 28.75
CA GLY A 154 -35.57 -1.63 29.40
C GLY A 154 -35.57 -0.27 28.71
N ILE A 155 -36.73 0.08 28.17
CA ILE A 155 -37.11 1.40 27.70
C ILE A 155 -37.03 2.41 28.86
N GLY A 156 -36.26 3.47 28.69
CA GLY A 156 -36.23 4.62 29.60
C GLY A 156 -35.69 5.86 28.90
N ILE A 157 -36.59 6.71 28.41
CA ILE A 157 -36.26 8.04 27.90
C ILE A 157 -35.97 8.93 29.12
N SER A 158 -34.71 9.30 29.34
CA SER A 158 -34.32 10.28 30.37
C SER A 158 -33.58 11.44 29.73
N ILE A 159 -34.28 12.56 29.64
CA ILE A 159 -33.77 13.89 29.26
C ILE A 159 -33.26 14.51 30.58
N GLY A 160 -31.97 14.84 30.71
CA GLY A 160 -31.43 15.29 32.01
C GLY A 160 -29.99 15.81 32.04
N ILE A 161 -29.86 17.08 31.65
CA ILE A 161 -28.95 18.17 32.06
C ILE A 161 -27.93 17.95 33.22
N GLY A 162 -26.67 18.37 32.99
CA GLY A 162 -25.65 18.80 33.99
C GLY A 162 -24.67 17.70 34.44
N THR A 163 -23.36 17.91 34.64
CA THR A 163 -22.57 19.13 34.83
C THR A 163 -21.07 18.85 34.54
N GLY A 164 -20.39 19.82 33.89
CA GLY A 164 -18.95 20.10 34.09
C GLY A 164 -17.90 19.32 33.29
N ALA A 165 -17.44 19.89 32.17
CA ALA A 165 -16.03 20.24 31.94
C ALA A 165 -15.78 20.72 30.49
N TRP A 166 -15.93 22.04 30.29
CA TRP A 166 -15.19 22.92 29.37
C TRP A 166 -14.67 22.36 28.02
N ILE A 167 -15.55 22.36 27.00
CA ILE A 167 -15.11 22.55 25.60
C ILE A 167 -15.05 24.06 25.38
N GLY A 168 -13.84 24.58 25.16
CA GLY A 168 -13.66 25.99 24.80
C GLY A 168 -14.32 26.34 23.46
N PRO A 169 -14.78 27.59 23.26
CA PRO A 169 -15.63 28.01 22.14
C PRO A 169 -14.94 28.07 20.75
N GLY A 170 -13.67 27.67 20.64
CA GLY A 170 -12.89 27.81 19.39
C GLY A 170 -13.29 26.83 18.28
N CYS A 171 -13.72 25.62 18.60
CA CYS A 171 -13.95 24.58 17.58
C CYS A 171 -15.31 24.72 16.87
N ALA A 172 -16.34 25.25 17.54
CA ALA A 172 -17.67 25.39 16.95
C ALA A 172 -17.73 26.52 15.90
N ILE A 173 -16.95 27.60 16.11
CA ILE A 173 -16.94 28.77 15.21
C ILE A 173 -16.21 28.44 13.90
N ALA A 174 -15.10 27.70 13.94
CA ALA A 174 -14.36 27.31 12.73
C ALA A 174 -15.20 26.41 11.80
N GLY A 175 -15.99 25.49 12.36
CA GLY A 175 -16.89 24.63 11.59
C GLY A 175 -18.01 25.41 10.89
N ALA A 176 -18.64 26.36 11.58
CA ALA A 176 -19.70 27.18 11.00
C ALA A 176 -19.20 28.12 9.90
N VAL A 177 -17.99 28.68 10.04
CA VAL A 177 -17.37 29.56 9.05
C VAL A 177 -17.03 28.79 7.76
N LEU A 178 -16.49 27.57 7.86
CA LEU A 178 -16.19 26.76 6.67
C LEU A 178 -17.45 26.35 5.90
N ILE A 179 -18.54 26.03 6.61
CA ILE A 179 -19.83 25.70 5.99
C ILE A 179 -20.42 26.92 5.28
N LEU A 180 -20.33 28.12 5.90
CA LEU A 180 -20.78 29.37 5.29
C LEU A 180 -19.96 29.75 4.05
N ILE A 181 -18.63 29.60 4.08
CA ILE A 181 -17.76 29.86 2.92
C ILE A 181 -18.11 28.89 1.78
N ALA A 182 -18.26 27.59 2.07
CA ALA A 182 -18.64 26.60 1.07
C ALA A 182 -20.03 26.89 0.45
N ALA A 183 -20.98 27.34 1.26
CA ALA A 183 -22.31 27.74 0.79
C ALA A 183 -22.25 28.98 -0.13
N VAL A 184 -21.47 30.00 0.24
CA VAL A 184 -21.31 31.23 -0.56
C VAL A 184 -20.60 30.95 -1.89
N VAL A 185 -19.56 30.11 -1.89
CA VAL A 185 -18.85 29.70 -3.12
C VAL A 185 -19.79 28.93 -4.05
N ARG A 186 -20.58 27.97 -3.53
CA ARG A 186 -21.59 27.26 -4.33
C ARG A 186 -22.67 28.19 -4.88
N LEU A 187 -23.10 29.18 -4.12
CA LEU A 187 -24.12 30.14 -4.57
C LEU A 187 -23.58 31.12 -5.60
N ARG A 188 -22.28 31.49 -5.55
CA ARG A 188 -21.64 32.33 -6.57
C ARG A 188 -21.40 31.57 -7.88
N LEU A 189 -20.93 30.32 -7.82
CA LEU A 189 -20.75 29.47 -9.01
C LEU A 189 -22.06 29.17 -9.72
N ARG A 190 -23.18 29.11 -8.98
CA ARG A 190 -24.53 28.96 -9.55
C ARG A 190 -25.08 30.23 -10.20
N ARG A 191 -24.56 31.41 -9.83
CA ARG A 191 -25.00 32.71 -10.42
C ARG A 191 -24.19 33.15 -11.63
N THR A 192 -23.01 32.58 -11.84
CA THR A 192 -22.19 32.81 -13.04
C THR A 192 -22.44 31.78 -14.15
N GLY A 193 -23.40 30.88 -13.95
CA GLY A 193 -23.81 29.88 -14.93
C GLY A 193 -25.25 30.12 -15.38
N GLY A 194 -25.42 31.03 -16.34
CA GLY A 194 -26.58 31.04 -17.22
C GLY A 194 -26.92 32.42 -17.78
N PRO A 195 -27.52 32.45 -18.99
CA PRO A 195 -26.98 32.02 -20.28
C PRO A 195 -26.11 33.09 -20.97
#